data_AF-A0A6A4QCR3-F1
#
_entry.id   AF-A0A6A4QCR3-F1
#
_cell.length_a   1.000
_cell.length_b   1.000
_cell.length_c   1.000
_cell.angle_alpha   90.00
_cell.angle_beta   90.00
_cell.angle_gamma   90.00
#
_symmetry.space_group_name_H-M   'P 1'
#
loop_
_entity.id
_entity.type
_entity.pdbx_description
1 polymer ?
#
loop_
_entity_poly.entity_id
_entity_poly.type
_entity_poly.pdbx_seq_one_letter_code
_entity_poly.pdbx_strand_id
1 'polypeptide(L)'
;MYSGNADIACDQYHKYKEDVQLMAKMGLDAYRFSISWSRLIPGIQAHVTLVHWDLPQALEDEYEGWVSRRIVKDFTAYADICFREFGDRVKYWTTVNEGNVFAIGGYDAGFLPPQRCSPSSAQSLIYNCSDGNSSTEPYLVAHHMLLAHASASNLYRKNYKDRQHGFIGFNLLTFGFFPLTNTSEDISATKRAQDFYLGWFLNPFTFGEYPDTMKKNVGSKLPLFSKSESKLVKGSIDFIGINYYFSFYAKDNSDSLQIKDRDYNEDVGVEFQRMYMF
;
A
#
# COMPACT_ATOMS: atom_id res chain seq x y z
N MET A 1 -20.06 -3.99 -18.44
CA MET A 1 -19.85 -3.77 -16.99
C MET A 1 -20.46 -4.94 -16.26
N TYR A 2 -19.67 -5.66 -15.46
CA TYR A 2 -20.21 -6.68 -14.55
C TYR A 2 -20.95 -5.95 -13.41
N SER A 3 -22.25 -6.23 -13.25
CA SER A 3 -23.09 -5.69 -12.18
C SER A 3 -23.02 -6.57 -10.94
N GLY A 4 -21.82 -6.79 -10.42
CA GLY A 4 -21.59 -7.55 -9.17
C GLY A 4 -21.16 -6.63 -8.05
N ASN A 5 -21.60 -6.91 -6.82
CA ASN A 5 -21.07 -6.29 -5.61
C ASN A 5 -20.56 -7.38 -4.65
N ALA A 6 -19.91 -6.95 -3.56
CA ALA A 6 -19.33 -7.85 -2.56
C ALA A 6 -20.26 -8.05 -1.34
N ASP A 7 -21.57 -7.80 -1.45
CA ASP A 7 -22.52 -7.89 -0.31
C ASP A 7 -22.49 -9.28 0.35
N ILE A 8 -22.30 -10.33 -0.46
CA ILE A 8 -22.13 -11.71 0.00
C ILE A 8 -20.68 -12.20 -0.23
N ALA A 9 -20.05 -11.81 -1.35
CA ALA A 9 -18.74 -12.30 -1.80
C ALA A 9 -18.68 -13.85 -1.80
N CYS A 10 -17.70 -14.47 -1.12
CA CYS A 10 -17.62 -15.93 -0.95
C CYS A 10 -18.40 -16.46 0.27
N ASP A 11 -19.12 -15.59 0.99
CA ASP A 11 -19.88 -15.90 2.21
C ASP A 11 -19.01 -16.48 3.35
N GLN A 12 -17.71 -16.14 3.37
CA GLN A 12 -16.78 -16.58 4.41
C GLN A 12 -17.25 -16.21 5.83
N TYR A 13 -18.05 -15.17 5.98
CA TYR A 13 -18.61 -14.82 7.28
C TYR A 13 -19.43 -15.96 7.91
N HIS A 14 -20.25 -16.64 7.11
CA HIS A 14 -21.03 -17.78 7.57
C HIS A 14 -20.26 -19.11 7.40
N LYS A 15 -19.32 -19.16 6.45
CA LYS A 15 -18.61 -20.37 6.02
C LYS A 15 -17.17 -20.52 6.56
N TYR A 16 -16.77 -19.69 7.51
CA TYR A 16 -15.38 -19.67 8.00
C TYR A 16 -14.96 -21.03 8.59
N LYS A 17 -15.88 -21.82 9.16
CA LYS A 17 -15.56 -23.13 9.72
C LYS A 17 -15.20 -24.13 8.61
N GLU A 18 -15.95 -24.10 7.52
CA GLU A 18 -15.72 -24.89 6.33
C GLU A 18 -14.39 -24.50 5.67
N ASP A 19 -14.12 -23.20 5.54
CA ASP A 19 -12.85 -22.69 5.01
C ASP A 19 -11.66 -23.15 5.87
N VAL A 20 -11.76 -23.04 7.21
CA VAL A 20 -10.75 -23.52 8.17
C VAL A 20 -10.51 -25.02 8.03
N GLN A 21 -11.57 -25.82 7.87
CA GLN A 21 -11.45 -27.26 7.65
C GLN A 21 -10.78 -27.58 6.32
N LEU A 22 -11.06 -26.83 5.25
CA LEU A 22 -10.42 -26.98 3.95
C LEU A 22 -8.92 -26.68 4.04
N MET A 23 -8.54 -25.58 4.69
CA MET A 23 -7.14 -25.21 4.91
C MET A 23 -6.38 -26.28 5.70
N ALA A 24 -6.98 -26.83 6.77
CA ALA A 24 -6.39 -27.91 7.56
C ALA A 24 -6.20 -29.20 6.73
N LYS A 25 -7.19 -29.57 5.90
CA LYS A 25 -7.09 -30.73 4.99
C LYS A 25 -5.99 -30.57 3.94
N MET A 26 -5.73 -29.33 3.51
CA MET A 26 -4.65 -29.01 2.56
C MET A 26 -3.27 -28.98 3.21
N GLY A 27 -3.18 -29.03 4.54
CA GLY A 27 -1.90 -28.96 5.26
C GLY A 27 -1.25 -27.58 5.23
N LEU A 28 -2.04 -26.50 5.19
CA LEU A 28 -1.48 -25.14 5.24
C LEU A 28 -0.99 -24.80 6.65
N ASP A 29 0.23 -24.27 6.76
CA ASP A 29 0.83 -23.84 8.04
C ASP A 29 0.31 -22.48 8.52
N ALA A 30 -0.24 -21.65 7.62
CA ALA A 30 -0.70 -20.30 7.93
C ALA A 30 -1.91 -19.90 7.09
N TYR A 31 -2.77 -19.07 7.69
CA TYR A 31 -3.85 -18.37 6.99
C TYR A 31 -3.73 -16.86 7.16
N ARG A 32 -3.56 -16.16 6.04
CA ARG A 32 -3.54 -14.70 5.99
C ARG A 32 -4.92 -14.20 5.57
N PHE A 33 -5.53 -13.39 6.42
CA PHE A 33 -6.79 -12.71 6.13
C PHE A 33 -6.74 -11.27 6.63
N SER A 34 -7.58 -10.41 6.08
CA SER A 34 -7.81 -9.08 6.66
C SER A 34 -8.88 -9.17 7.72
N ILE A 35 -8.72 -8.39 8.79
CA ILE A 35 -9.86 -8.08 9.63
C ILE A 35 -10.61 -7.01 8.88
N SER A 36 -11.85 -7.31 8.44
CA SER A 36 -12.77 -6.20 8.20
C SER A 36 -12.84 -5.45 9.51
N TRP A 37 -12.50 -4.16 9.50
CA TRP A 37 -12.52 -3.30 10.70
C TRP A 37 -13.76 -3.57 11.58
N SER A 38 -14.88 -4.00 10.98
CA SER A 38 -16.13 -4.33 11.64
C SER A 38 -16.30 -5.72 12.36
N ARG A 39 -15.41 -6.74 12.29
CA ARG A 39 -15.83 -8.13 12.64
C ARG A 39 -14.72 -9.18 12.90
N LEU A 40 -14.88 -10.15 13.83
CA LEU A 40 -13.80 -11.08 14.26
C LEU A 40 -14.16 -12.50 14.79
N ILE A 41 -13.25 -13.49 14.60
CA ILE A 41 -13.43 -14.96 14.80
C ILE A 41 -12.10 -15.72 15.23
N PRO A 42 -12.11 -16.88 15.94
CA PRO A 42 -10.91 -17.66 16.38
C PRO A 42 -10.61 -19.03 15.66
N GLY A 43 -9.32 -19.49 15.63
CA GLY A 43 -8.95 -20.93 15.43
C GLY A 43 -7.61 -21.33 14.76
N ILE A 44 -6.90 -20.44 14.05
CA ILE A 44 -5.63 -20.68 13.31
C ILE A 44 -4.59 -19.60 13.70
N GLN A 45 -3.28 -19.83 13.53
CA GLN A 45 -2.28 -18.76 13.63
C GLN A 45 -2.59 -17.65 12.62
N ALA A 46 -3.15 -16.57 13.13
CA ALA A 46 -3.66 -15.49 12.32
C ALA A 46 -2.53 -14.53 11.92
N HIS A 47 -2.34 -14.37 10.61
CA HIS A 47 -1.61 -13.26 10.02
C HIS A 47 -2.63 -12.22 9.57
N VAL A 48 -2.76 -11.18 10.38
CA VAL A 48 -3.84 -10.21 10.24
C VAL A 48 -3.35 -9.00 9.47
N THR A 49 -4.09 -8.62 8.44
CA THR A 49 -3.98 -7.29 7.84
C THR A 49 -5.01 -6.36 8.49
N LEU A 50 -4.57 -5.21 9.01
CA LEU A 50 -5.44 -4.21 9.66
C LEU A 50 -6.28 -3.44 8.64
N VAL A 51 -5.69 -2.97 7.54
CA VAL A 51 -6.44 -2.34 6.45
C VAL A 51 -6.06 -2.97 5.11
N HIS A 52 -7.08 -3.39 4.38
CA HIS A 52 -6.98 -3.95 3.04
C HIS A 52 -7.91 -3.15 2.11
N TRP A 53 -7.63 -1.85 2.01
CA TRP A 53 -8.36 -0.87 1.19
C TRP A 53 -9.80 -0.60 1.66
N ASP A 54 -10.16 -1.06 2.84
CA ASP A 54 -11.49 -0.99 3.46
C ASP A 54 -11.61 0.18 4.45
N LEU A 55 -11.17 1.37 4.04
CA LEU A 55 -11.32 2.59 4.85
C LEU A 55 -12.81 2.88 5.12
N PRO A 56 -13.22 3.20 6.36
CA PRO A 56 -14.59 3.60 6.65
C PRO A 56 -14.99 4.85 5.86
N GLN A 57 -16.12 4.79 5.15
CA GLN A 57 -16.65 5.90 4.35
C GLN A 57 -16.77 7.21 5.16
N ALA A 58 -17.12 7.12 6.45
CA ALA A 58 -17.23 8.30 7.31
C ALA A 58 -15.92 9.12 7.40
N LEU A 59 -14.75 8.47 7.34
CA LEU A 59 -13.45 9.17 7.36
C LEU A 59 -13.11 9.77 5.99
N GLU A 60 -13.56 9.12 4.91
CA GLU A 60 -13.48 9.67 3.56
C GLU A 60 -14.37 10.93 3.44
N ASP A 61 -15.62 10.86 3.91
CA ASP A 61 -16.56 11.98 3.88
C ASP A 61 -16.13 13.13 4.79
N GLU A 62 -15.54 12.85 5.95
CA GLU A 62 -15.18 13.88 6.93
C GLU A 62 -13.92 14.65 6.54
N TYR A 63 -12.93 13.98 5.94
CA TYR A 63 -11.63 14.60 5.67
C TYR A 63 -10.84 13.98 4.51
N GLU A 64 -11.49 13.30 3.58
CA GLU A 64 -10.86 12.67 2.39
C GLU A 64 -9.85 11.58 2.77
N GLY A 65 -10.11 10.91 3.89
CA GLY A 65 -9.41 9.68 4.27
C GLY A 65 -7.90 9.83 4.30
N TRP A 66 -7.21 9.10 3.42
CA TRP A 66 -5.75 9.02 3.40
C TRP A 66 -5.06 10.28 2.84
N VAL A 67 -5.79 11.16 2.14
CA VAL A 67 -5.25 12.45 1.69
C VAL A 67 -4.94 13.35 2.89
N SER A 68 -5.71 13.21 3.97
CA SER A 68 -5.53 14.01 5.18
C SER A 68 -4.66 13.35 6.22
N ARG A 69 -3.75 14.13 6.80
CA ARG A 69 -2.87 13.71 7.89
C ARG A 69 -3.62 13.25 9.14
N ARG A 70 -4.90 13.63 9.30
CA ARG A 70 -5.75 13.22 10.41
C ARG A 70 -5.87 11.70 10.53
N ILE A 71 -5.79 10.99 9.40
CA ILE A 71 -5.88 9.52 9.34
C ILE A 71 -4.84 8.81 10.22
N VAL A 72 -3.67 9.42 10.43
CA VAL A 72 -2.59 8.84 11.25
C VAL A 72 -3.09 8.58 12.68
N LYS A 73 -3.85 9.53 13.24
CA LYS A 73 -4.38 9.40 14.60
C LYS A 73 -5.48 8.34 14.67
N ASP A 74 -6.42 8.38 13.73
CA ASP A 74 -7.59 7.48 13.74
C ASP A 74 -7.18 6.03 13.43
N PHE A 75 -6.27 5.82 12.48
CA PHE A 75 -5.67 4.51 12.22
C PHE A 75 -4.89 4.00 13.43
N THR A 76 -4.16 4.87 14.14
CA THR A 76 -3.44 4.47 15.36
C THR A 76 -4.41 4.03 16.47
N ALA A 77 -5.53 4.74 16.63
CA ALA A 77 -6.57 4.38 17.60
C ALA A 77 -7.25 3.05 17.24
N TYR A 78 -7.53 2.83 15.95
CA TYR A 78 -8.02 1.55 15.44
C TYR A 78 -7.05 0.40 15.72
N ALA A 79 -5.77 0.60 15.40
CA ALA A 79 -4.73 -0.39 15.66
C ALA A 79 -4.62 -0.71 17.16
N ASP A 80 -4.71 0.30 18.05
CA ASP A 80 -4.72 0.11 19.50
C ASP A 80 -5.83 -0.84 19.95
N ILE A 81 -7.05 -0.64 19.44
CA ILE A 81 -8.19 -1.52 19.73
C ILE A 81 -7.87 -2.94 19.23
N CYS A 82 -7.42 -3.10 17.99
CA CYS A 82 -7.08 -4.42 17.45
C CYS A 82 -6.00 -5.14 18.28
N PHE A 83 -4.93 -4.44 18.66
CA PHE A 83 -3.87 -5.01 19.48
C PHE A 83 -4.38 -5.43 20.86
N ARG A 84 -5.22 -4.60 21.50
CA ARG A 84 -5.80 -4.91 22.81
C ARG A 84 -6.72 -6.12 22.76
N GLU A 85 -7.61 -6.18 21.77
CA GLU A 85 -8.67 -7.20 21.72
C GLU A 85 -8.19 -8.55 21.17
N PHE A 86 -7.18 -8.56 20.29
CA PHE A 86 -6.78 -9.78 19.56
C PHE A 86 -5.30 -10.14 19.67
N GLY A 87 -4.45 -9.25 20.19
CA GLY A 87 -3.01 -9.50 20.24
C GLY A 87 -2.59 -10.58 21.24
N ASP A 88 -3.50 -11.06 22.09
CA ASP A 88 -3.31 -12.29 22.87
C ASP A 88 -3.07 -13.50 21.93
N ARG A 89 -3.80 -13.56 20.80
CA ARG A 89 -3.77 -14.65 19.82
C ARG A 89 -3.06 -14.30 18.51
N VAL A 90 -3.15 -13.06 18.05
CA VAL A 90 -2.54 -12.60 16.80
C VAL A 90 -1.07 -12.28 17.03
N LYS A 91 -0.18 -12.94 16.27
CA LYS A 91 1.26 -12.75 16.38
C LYS A 91 1.89 -12.04 15.18
N TYR A 92 1.15 -11.86 14.08
CA TYR A 92 1.66 -11.16 12.90
C TYR A 92 0.64 -10.13 12.45
N TRP A 93 1.05 -8.86 12.55
CA TRP A 93 0.25 -7.71 12.17
C TRP A 93 0.83 -7.07 10.92
N THR A 94 0.12 -7.15 9.81
CA THR A 94 0.35 -6.32 8.63
C THR A 94 -0.54 -5.08 8.76
N THR A 95 0.06 -3.90 8.78
CA THR A 95 -0.70 -2.65 8.93
C THR A 95 -1.55 -2.32 7.68
N VAL A 96 -0.92 -2.23 6.52
CA VAL A 96 -1.58 -1.91 5.25
C VAL A 96 -1.20 -2.97 4.22
N ASN A 97 -2.18 -3.50 3.49
CA ASN A 97 -1.96 -4.34 2.32
C ASN A 97 -1.70 -3.48 1.07
N GLU A 98 -0.64 -3.82 0.32
CA GLU A 98 -0.32 -3.22 -0.98
C GLU A 98 -0.44 -1.68 -1.01
N GLY A 99 0.16 -1.00 -0.02
CA GLY A 99 -0.01 0.45 0.13
C GLY A 99 0.41 1.25 -1.11
N ASN A 100 1.39 0.75 -1.87
CA ASN A 100 1.83 1.36 -3.12
C ASN A 100 0.76 1.26 -4.23
N VAL A 101 0.14 0.09 -4.42
CA VAL A 101 -0.92 -0.08 -5.43
C VAL A 101 -2.19 0.64 -5.01
N PHE A 102 -2.49 0.72 -3.72
CA PHE A 102 -3.62 1.52 -3.24
C PHE A 102 -3.43 3.01 -3.55
N ALA A 103 -2.24 3.56 -3.30
CA ALA A 103 -1.95 4.96 -3.61
C ALA A 103 -2.08 5.25 -5.11
N ILE A 104 -1.59 4.34 -5.98
CA ILE A 104 -1.70 4.49 -7.44
C ILE A 104 -3.15 4.28 -7.91
N GLY A 105 -3.76 3.14 -7.58
CA GLY A 105 -5.08 2.77 -8.07
C GLY A 105 -6.20 3.66 -7.52
N GLY A 106 -6.07 4.15 -6.29
CA GLY A 106 -7.10 4.96 -5.63
C GLY A 106 -6.99 6.46 -5.88
N TYR A 107 -5.79 6.98 -6.17
CA TYR A 107 -5.50 8.43 -6.19
C TYR A 107 -4.68 8.91 -7.40
N ASP A 108 -4.24 8.02 -8.28
CA ASP A 108 -3.61 8.36 -9.56
C ASP A 108 -4.49 7.89 -10.73
N ALA A 109 -4.68 6.57 -10.82
CA ALA A 109 -5.40 5.93 -11.92
C ALA A 109 -6.92 5.83 -11.70
N GLY A 110 -7.38 5.95 -10.45
CA GLY A 110 -8.81 6.02 -10.10
C GLY A 110 -9.64 4.76 -10.33
N PHE A 111 -9.02 3.58 -10.47
CA PHE A 111 -9.76 2.31 -10.66
C PHE A 111 -10.07 1.56 -9.37
N LEU A 112 -9.49 2.00 -8.23
CA LEU A 112 -9.83 1.53 -6.89
C LEU A 112 -10.57 2.63 -6.13
N PRO A 113 -11.42 2.30 -5.14
CA PRO A 113 -11.93 3.30 -4.20
C PRO A 113 -10.80 4.11 -3.54
N PRO A 114 -10.96 5.43 -3.33
CA PRO A 114 -12.17 6.23 -3.56
C PRO A 114 -12.37 6.74 -5.00
N GLN A 115 -11.58 6.26 -5.98
CA GLN A 115 -11.63 6.63 -7.40
C GLN A 115 -11.29 8.11 -7.66
N ARG A 116 -10.25 8.61 -6.97
CA ARG A 116 -9.74 9.97 -7.17
C ARG A 116 -8.66 9.97 -8.25
N CYS A 117 -8.76 10.93 -9.16
CA CYS A 117 -7.80 11.13 -10.25
C CYS A 117 -8.01 12.50 -10.89
N SER A 118 -6.97 13.06 -11.50
CA SER A 118 -7.04 14.37 -12.15
C SER A 118 -8.05 14.37 -13.30
N PRO A 119 -8.94 15.36 -13.43
CA PRO A 119 -9.90 15.45 -14.54
C PRO A 119 -9.26 15.52 -15.93
N SER A 120 -8.01 15.95 -16.01
CA SER A 120 -7.24 16.06 -17.25
C SER A 120 -6.36 14.83 -17.55
N SER A 121 -6.37 13.81 -16.70
CA SER A 121 -5.54 12.62 -16.90
C SER A 121 -6.07 11.76 -18.04
N ALA A 122 -5.21 10.93 -18.64
CA ALA A 122 -5.65 9.97 -19.65
C ALA A 122 -6.69 8.99 -19.09
N GLN A 123 -6.66 8.73 -17.77
CA GLN A 123 -7.57 7.83 -17.08
C GLN A 123 -8.98 8.42 -16.93
N SER A 124 -9.15 9.74 -17.01
CA SER A 124 -10.47 10.40 -17.04
C SER A 124 -11.36 9.95 -18.23
N LEU A 125 -10.76 9.37 -19.27
CA LEU A 125 -11.46 8.79 -20.41
C LEU A 125 -12.11 7.43 -20.10
N ILE A 126 -11.69 6.78 -19.00
CA ILE A 126 -12.09 5.41 -18.63
C ILE A 126 -12.84 5.41 -17.28
N TYR A 127 -12.40 6.22 -16.33
CA TYR A 127 -12.94 6.28 -14.97
C TYR A 127 -13.51 7.68 -14.67
N ASN A 128 -14.42 7.76 -13.70
CA ASN A 128 -15.04 9.01 -13.30
C ASN A 128 -14.09 9.85 -12.43
N CYS A 129 -13.08 10.45 -13.05
CA CYS A 129 -12.11 11.36 -12.44
C CYS A 129 -12.68 12.78 -12.24
N SER A 130 -13.83 12.89 -11.57
CA SER A 130 -14.49 14.19 -11.35
C SER A 130 -13.86 15.01 -10.23
N ASP A 131 -13.06 14.38 -9.37
CA ASP A 131 -12.36 14.98 -8.24
C ASP A 131 -11.03 14.26 -7.99
N GLY A 132 -10.09 14.94 -7.34
CA GLY A 132 -8.75 14.44 -7.06
C GLY A 132 -7.62 15.14 -7.81
N ASN A 133 -6.40 14.78 -7.46
CA ASN A 133 -5.19 15.30 -8.08
C ASN A 133 -4.09 14.24 -8.14
N SER A 134 -3.99 13.58 -9.29
CA SER A 134 -3.02 12.53 -9.58
C SER A 134 -1.56 12.99 -9.46
N SER A 135 -1.30 14.30 -9.54
CA SER A 135 0.04 14.85 -9.37
C SER A 135 0.49 14.92 -7.91
N THR A 136 -0.44 14.93 -6.94
CA THR A 136 -0.10 15.18 -5.51
C THR A 136 -0.65 14.13 -4.56
N GLU A 137 -1.88 13.67 -4.76
CA GLU A 137 -2.58 12.80 -3.81
C GLU A 137 -1.90 11.44 -3.61
N PRO A 138 -1.37 10.74 -4.64
CA PRO A 138 -0.65 9.49 -4.43
C PRO A 138 0.52 9.64 -3.44
N TYR A 139 1.23 10.76 -3.51
CA TYR A 139 2.36 11.06 -2.63
C TYR A 139 1.93 11.42 -1.21
N LEU A 140 0.83 12.17 -1.05
CA LEU A 140 0.25 12.45 0.26
C LEU A 140 -0.26 11.17 0.93
N VAL A 141 -1.00 10.34 0.20
CA VAL A 141 -1.55 9.07 0.68
C VAL A 141 -0.45 8.13 1.12
N ALA A 142 0.56 7.90 0.27
CA ALA A 142 1.71 7.07 0.63
C ALA A 142 2.45 7.62 1.86
N HIS A 143 2.62 8.94 1.95
CA HIS A 143 3.25 9.56 3.11
C HIS A 143 2.45 9.34 4.40
N HIS A 144 1.14 9.54 4.37
CA HIS A 144 0.28 9.32 5.53
C HIS A 144 0.18 7.84 5.91
N MET A 145 0.21 6.92 4.95
CA MET A 145 0.32 5.48 5.22
C MET A 145 1.63 5.13 5.95
N LEU A 146 2.76 5.71 5.55
CA LEU A 146 4.05 5.51 6.22
C LEU A 146 4.01 6.04 7.65
N LEU A 147 3.42 7.23 7.87
CA LEU A 147 3.28 7.81 9.21
C LEU A 147 2.30 7.03 10.10
N ALA A 148 1.17 6.58 9.53
CA ALA A 148 0.17 5.77 10.22
C ALA A 148 0.76 4.41 10.63
N HIS A 149 1.48 3.74 9.72
CA HIS A 149 2.24 2.53 10.01
C HIS A 149 3.22 2.76 11.16
N ALA A 150 4.06 3.79 11.06
CA ALA A 150 5.11 4.04 12.04
C ALA A 150 4.55 4.39 13.42
N SER A 151 3.43 5.13 13.45
CA SER A 151 2.69 5.42 14.69
C SER A 151 2.11 4.16 15.34
N ALA A 152 1.43 3.31 14.57
CA ALA A 152 0.89 2.03 15.04
C ALA A 152 1.99 1.06 15.50
N SER A 153 3.11 0.99 14.77
CA SER A 153 4.28 0.17 15.13
C SER A 153 4.91 0.64 16.43
N ASN A 154 5.13 1.95 16.59
CA ASN A 154 5.66 2.52 17.82
C ASN A 154 4.72 2.28 19.02
N LEU A 155 3.40 2.39 18.82
CA LEU A 155 2.40 2.03 19.83
C LEU A 155 2.51 0.55 20.21
N TYR A 156 2.55 -0.35 19.23
CA TYR A 156 2.67 -1.79 19.45
C TYR A 156 3.93 -2.13 20.24
N ARG A 157 5.08 -1.58 19.82
CA ARG A 157 6.38 -1.78 20.49
C ARG A 157 6.38 -1.32 21.93
N LYS A 158 5.78 -0.16 22.23
CA LYS A 158 5.76 0.39 23.59
C LYS A 158 4.80 -0.33 24.52
N ASN A 159 3.62 -0.70 24.03
CA ASN A 159 2.52 -1.09 24.90
C ASN A 159 2.20 -2.59 24.84
N TYR A 160 2.59 -3.29 23.78
CA TYR A 160 2.07 -4.63 23.49
C TYR A 160 3.17 -5.67 23.24
N LYS A 161 4.31 -5.29 22.63
CA LYS A 161 5.37 -6.23 22.23
C LYS A 161 5.87 -7.12 23.36
N ASP A 162 6.11 -6.58 24.55
CA ASP A 162 6.67 -7.33 25.69
C ASP A 162 5.74 -8.40 26.25
N ARG A 163 4.42 -8.24 26.07
CA ARG A 163 3.40 -9.20 26.55
C ARG A 163 2.86 -10.09 25.46
N GLN A 164 2.76 -9.59 24.23
CA GLN A 164 2.15 -10.30 23.12
C GLN A 164 3.17 -11.03 22.25
N HIS A 165 4.43 -10.59 22.26
CA HIS A 165 5.55 -11.17 21.50
C HIS A 165 5.31 -11.31 19.99
N GLY A 166 4.30 -10.65 19.42
CA GLY A 166 4.04 -10.65 17.98
C GLY A 166 4.93 -9.68 17.20
N PHE A 167 4.82 -9.67 15.89
CA PHE A 167 5.58 -8.88 14.94
C PHE A 167 4.65 -7.94 14.16
N ILE A 168 5.15 -6.76 13.82
CA ILE A 168 4.42 -5.77 13.03
C ILE A 168 5.15 -5.43 11.75
N GLY A 169 4.43 -5.35 10.64
CA GLY A 169 5.00 -5.15 9.32
C GLY A 169 4.08 -4.36 8.40
N PHE A 170 4.53 -4.27 7.15
CA PHE A 170 3.85 -3.62 6.05
C PHE A 170 3.81 -4.59 4.86
N ASN A 171 2.88 -4.42 3.94
CA ASN A 171 2.84 -5.23 2.72
C ASN A 171 2.87 -4.34 1.47
N LEU A 172 3.64 -4.79 0.49
CA LEU A 172 3.77 -4.15 -0.81
C LEU A 172 3.44 -5.17 -1.88
N LEU A 173 2.80 -4.72 -2.95
CA LEU A 173 2.84 -5.46 -4.20
C LEU A 173 4.08 -5.03 -4.96
N THR A 174 4.84 -5.98 -5.47
CA THR A 174 5.96 -5.68 -6.36
C THR A 174 5.86 -6.47 -7.65
N PHE A 175 6.54 -5.97 -8.66
CA PHE A 175 6.67 -6.62 -9.95
C PHE A 175 8.13 -6.96 -10.22
N GLY A 176 8.35 -7.97 -11.04
CA GLY A 176 9.68 -8.21 -11.61
C GLY A 176 9.94 -7.17 -12.69
N PHE A 177 10.83 -6.21 -12.44
CA PHE A 177 11.23 -5.24 -13.46
C PHE A 177 12.53 -5.69 -14.13
N PHE A 178 12.48 -5.80 -15.46
CA PHE A 178 13.62 -6.15 -16.31
C PHE A 178 13.78 -5.09 -17.40
N PRO A 179 15.00 -4.76 -17.85
CA PRO A 179 15.16 -3.81 -18.93
C PRO A 179 14.63 -4.41 -20.24
N LEU A 180 13.94 -3.62 -21.07
CA LEU A 180 13.44 -4.08 -22.36
C LEU A 180 14.59 -4.42 -23.32
N THR A 181 15.65 -3.60 -23.31
CA THR A 181 16.89 -3.81 -24.06
C THR A 181 18.11 -3.67 -23.16
N ASN A 182 19.29 -4.08 -23.63
CA ASN A 182 20.54 -3.96 -22.86
C ASN A 182 21.15 -2.54 -22.90
N THR A 183 20.37 -1.52 -23.21
CA THR A 183 20.83 -0.12 -23.26
C THR A 183 20.95 0.45 -21.85
N SER A 184 21.82 1.45 -21.67
CA SER A 184 21.99 2.13 -20.38
C SER A 184 20.70 2.82 -19.91
N GLU A 185 19.90 3.27 -20.87
CA GLU A 185 18.63 3.96 -20.70
C GLU A 185 17.60 3.01 -20.08
N ASP A 186 17.39 1.82 -20.66
CA ASP A 186 16.42 0.83 -20.15
C ASP A 186 16.87 0.21 -18.82
N ILE A 187 18.18 0.03 -18.60
CA ILE A 187 18.73 -0.38 -17.30
C ILE A 187 18.43 0.69 -16.23
N SER A 188 18.63 1.97 -16.57
CA SER A 188 18.30 3.08 -15.68
C SER A 188 16.79 3.17 -15.42
N ALA A 189 15.97 2.96 -16.45
CA ALA A 189 14.51 2.91 -16.36
C ALA A 189 14.05 1.79 -15.41
N THR A 190 14.68 0.61 -15.49
CA THR A 190 14.42 -0.50 -14.57
C THR A 190 14.69 -0.10 -13.12
N LYS A 191 15.78 0.62 -12.87
CA LYS A 191 16.09 1.12 -11.52
C LYS A 191 15.07 2.16 -11.05
N ARG A 192 14.62 3.07 -11.92
CA ARG A 192 13.54 4.01 -11.60
C ARG A 192 12.24 3.29 -11.24
N ALA A 193 11.84 2.28 -12.01
CA ALA A 193 10.66 1.48 -11.72
C ALA A 193 10.75 0.81 -10.34
N GLN A 194 11.89 0.20 -10.00
CA GLN A 194 12.13 -0.39 -8.69
C GLN A 194 12.05 0.65 -7.56
N ASP A 195 12.64 1.83 -7.75
CA ASP A 195 12.61 2.90 -6.76
C ASP A 195 11.19 3.43 -6.54
N PHE A 196 10.39 3.59 -7.59
CA PHE A 196 9.02 4.11 -7.50
C PHE A 196 8.01 3.09 -6.95
N TYR A 197 8.15 1.80 -7.25
CA TYR A 197 7.20 0.77 -6.79
C TYR A 197 7.58 0.16 -5.44
N LEU A 198 8.88 -0.08 -5.20
CA LEU A 198 9.37 -0.75 -3.99
C LEU A 198 10.12 0.22 -3.08
N GLY A 199 11.06 0.97 -3.64
CA GLY A 199 11.88 1.94 -2.89
C GLY A 199 11.05 3.03 -2.22
N TRP A 200 9.91 3.40 -2.80
CA TRP A 200 9.01 4.44 -2.31
C TRP A 200 8.56 4.20 -0.86
N PHE A 201 8.39 2.94 -0.47
CA PHE A 201 8.08 2.54 0.91
C PHE A 201 9.27 1.92 1.64
N LEU A 202 10.08 1.10 0.96
CA LEU A 202 11.21 0.42 1.61
C LEU A 202 12.33 1.37 2.04
N ASN A 203 12.63 2.42 1.27
CA ASN A 203 13.67 3.38 1.66
C ASN A 203 13.25 4.15 2.92
N PRO A 204 12.01 4.69 3.06
CA PRO A 204 11.57 5.27 4.32
C PRO A 204 11.70 4.31 5.50
N PHE A 205 11.31 3.03 5.34
CA PHE A 205 11.46 2.04 6.41
C PHE A 205 12.92 1.71 6.75
N THR A 206 13.84 1.79 5.79
CA THR A 206 15.25 1.39 6.00
C THR A 206 16.11 2.57 6.44
N PHE A 207 15.94 3.71 5.77
CA PHE A 207 16.81 4.88 5.88
C PHE A 207 16.12 6.09 6.53
N GLY A 208 14.78 6.11 6.57
CA GLY A 208 14.00 7.25 7.05
C GLY A 208 13.81 8.34 5.99
N GLU A 209 14.04 8.03 4.72
CA GLU A 209 13.94 8.96 3.60
C GLU A 209 13.48 8.27 2.32
N TYR A 210 12.90 9.02 1.39
CA TYR A 210 12.55 8.52 0.05
C TYR A 210 13.79 8.29 -0.84
N PRO A 211 13.70 7.47 -1.90
CA PRO A 211 14.78 7.32 -2.87
C PRO A 211 15.16 8.65 -3.54
N ASP A 212 16.45 8.88 -3.80
CA ASP A 212 16.93 10.09 -4.47
C ASP A 212 16.36 10.26 -5.88
N THR A 213 16.14 9.15 -6.59
CA THR A 213 15.43 9.11 -7.86
C THR A 213 14.05 9.76 -7.76
N MET A 214 13.27 9.43 -6.73
CA MET A 214 11.95 10.02 -6.51
C MET A 214 12.05 11.50 -6.11
N LYS A 215 12.96 11.84 -5.19
CA LYS A 215 13.19 13.25 -4.81
C LYS A 215 13.50 14.13 -6.03
N LYS A 216 14.30 13.61 -6.97
CA LYS A 216 14.67 14.30 -8.21
C LYS A 216 13.50 14.42 -9.19
N ASN A 217 12.79 13.31 -9.47
CA ASN A 217 11.76 13.27 -10.50
C ASN A 217 10.46 13.96 -10.08
N VAL A 218 10.02 13.68 -8.84
CA VAL A 218 8.75 14.19 -8.29
C VAL A 218 8.89 15.64 -7.80
N GLY A 219 10.08 15.99 -7.27
CA GLY A 219 10.39 17.33 -6.79
C GLY A 219 9.53 17.76 -5.60
N SER A 220 8.98 18.97 -5.65
CA SER A 220 8.21 19.58 -4.56
C SER A 220 6.86 18.90 -4.28
N LYS A 221 6.38 18.03 -5.18
CA LYS A 221 5.15 17.26 -4.99
C LYS A 221 5.34 16.12 -3.96
N LEU A 222 6.58 15.70 -3.71
CA LEU A 222 6.91 14.66 -2.74
C LEU A 222 6.98 15.24 -1.32
N PRO A 223 6.15 14.79 -0.37
CA PRO A 223 6.20 15.29 1.00
C PRO A 223 7.56 15.06 1.66
N LEU A 224 7.93 15.94 2.59
CA LEU A 224 9.17 15.84 3.34
C LEU A 224 8.90 15.30 4.74
N PHE A 225 9.67 14.29 5.16
CA PHE A 225 9.71 13.89 6.57
C PHE A 225 10.43 14.96 7.40
N SER A 226 9.80 15.42 8.46
CA SER A 226 10.50 16.07 9.57
C SER A 226 11.51 15.11 10.19
N LYS A 227 12.48 15.65 10.94
CA LYS A 227 13.49 14.83 11.65
C LYS A 227 12.84 13.81 12.59
N SER A 228 11.75 14.17 13.27
CA SER A 228 10.99 13.28 14.15
C SER A 228 10.28 12.18 13.39
N GLU A 229 9.67 12.49 12.25
CA GLU A 229 8.96 11.48 11.44
C GLU A 229 9.94 10.52 10.78
N SER A 230 11.04 11.03 10.21
CA SER A 230 12.10 10.22 9.63
C SER A 230 12.62 9.20 10.66
N LYS A 231 12.87 9.64 11.90
CA LYS A 231 13.28 8.76 13.00
C LYS A 231 12.20 7.75 13.40
N LEU A 232 10.92 8.14 13.33
CA LEU A 232 9.80 7.27 13.67
C LEU A 232 9.57 6.19 12.62
N VAL A 233 9.67 6.53 11.34
CA VAL A 233 9.46 5.62 10.20
C VAL A 233 10.64 4.68 10.01
N LYS A 234 11.87 5.16 10.23
CA LYS A 234 13.07 4.32 10.11
C LYS A 234 13.04 3.16 11.10
N GLY A 235 13.17 1.94 10.57
CA GLY A 235 13.17 0.69 11.33
C GLY A 235 11.81 0.35 11.94
N SER A 236 10.70 0.92 11.44
CA SER A 236 9.36 0.71 12.00
C SER A 236 8.72 -0.64 11.62
N ILE A 237 9.31 -1.41 10.71
CA ILE A 237 8.86 -2.77 10.38
C ILE A 237 9.74 -3.84 11.06
N ASP A 238 9.11 -4.92 11.53
CA ASP A 238 9.77 -6.17 11.93
C ASP A 238 9.87 -7.15 10.75
N PHE A 239 8.94 -7.05 9.79
CA PHE A 239 8.92 -7.84 8.55
C PHE A 239 8.30 -7.05 7.40
N ILE A 240 8.59 -7.45 6.17
CA ILE A 240 7.93 -6.99 4.95
C ILE A 240 7.18 -8.14 4.29
N GLY A 241 5.90 -7.95 3.98
CA GLY A 241 5.14 -8.84 3.12
C GLY A 241 5.26 -8.41 1.66
N ILE A 242 5.52 -9.36 0.76
CA ILE A 242 5.60 -9.10 -0.67
C ILE A 242 4.51 -9.90 -1.39
N ASN A 243 3.61 -9.18 -2.06
CA ASN A 243 2.69 -9.78 -3.02
C ASN A 243 3.35 -9.67 -4.41
N TYR A 244 3.45 -10.80 -5.12
CA TYR A 244 4.14 -10.87 -6.40
C TYR A 244 3.33 -11.71 -7.39
N TYR A 245 3.07 -11.14 -8.56
CA TYR A 245 2.21 -11.77 -9.57
C TYR A 245 2.80 -11.72 -10.98
N PHE A 246 3.37 -10.58 -11.37
CA PHE A 246 3.78 -10.33 -12.76
C PHE A 246 5.18 -9.73 -12.84
N SER A 247 5.73 -9.83 -14.04
CA SER A 247 6.95 -9.14 -14.45
C SER A 247 6.67 -8.26 -15.66
N PHE A 248 7.42 -7.17 -15.75
CA PHE A 248 7.36 -6.18 -16.82
C PHE A 248 8.76 -5.90 -17.35
N TYR A 249 8.84 -5.76 -18.66
CA TYR A 249 9.94 -5.03 -19.27
C TYR A 249 9.74 -3.53 -19.03
N ALA A 250 10.83 -2.85 -18.66
CA ALA A 250 10.91 -1.42 -18.45
C ALA A 250 11.73 -0.81 -19.58
N LYS A 251 11.12 0.13 -20.29
CA LYS A 251 11.74 0.92 -21.35
C LYS A 251 11.86 2.37 -20.89
N ASP A 252 12.97 3.03 -21.23
CA ASP A 252 13.14 4.45 -20.92
C ASP A 252 12.05 5.29 -21.56
N ASN A 253 11.45 6.15 -20.75
CA ASN A 253 10.58 7.22 -21.19
C ASN A 253 10.89 8.48 -20.38
N SER A 254 12.18 8.81 -20.25
CA SER A 254 12.62 9.96 -19.45
C SER A 254 12.13 11.31 -20.01
N ASP A 255 11.70 11.34 -21.27
CA ASP A 255 11.03 12.49 -21.90
C ASP A 255 9.72 12.87 -21.20
N SER A 256 9.03 11.92 -20.54
CA SER A 256 7.82 12.24 -19.75
C SER A 256 8.12 13.21 -18.60
N LEU A 257 9.36 13.25 -18.11
CA LEU A 257 9.79 14.17 -17.05
C LEU A 257 9.85 15.63 -17.52
N GLN A 258 9.73 15.89 -18.83
CA GLN A 258 9.62 17.25 -19.40
C GLN A 258 8.17 17.75 -19.47
N ILE A 259 7.19 16.86 -19.28
CA ILE A 259 5.78 17.25 -19.18
C ILE A 259 5.62 18.13 -17.94
N LYS A 260 4.85 19.22 -18.06
CA LYS A 260 4.65 20.18 -16.98
C LYS A 260 3.73 19.63 -15.89
N ASP A 261 2.55 19.16 -16.28
CA ASP A 261 1.53 18.62 -15.39
C ASP A 261 1.61 17.10 -15.46
N ARG A 262 2.34 16.51 -14.50
CA ARG A 262 2.67 15.07 -14.45
C ARG A 262 1.91 14.35 -13.37
N ASP A 263 1.30 13.23 -13.72
CA ASP A 263 0.76 12.26 -12.78
C ASP A 263 1.88 11.37 -12.18
N TYR A 264 1.51 10.34 -11.42
CA TYR A 264 2.50 9.44 -10.85
C TYR A 264 3.29 8.67 -11.92
N ASN A 265 2.62 8.19 -12.98
CA ASN A 265 3.22 7.41 -14.06
C ASN A 265 4.25 8.25 -14.84
N GLU A 266 3.92 9.50 -15.17
CA GLU A 266 4.89 10.38 -15.82
C GLU A 266 6.13 10.65 -14.96
N ASP A 267 5.98 10.72 -13.63
CA ASP A 267 7.13 10.90 -12.72
C ASP A 267 8.03 9.65 -12.63
N VAL A 268 7.49 8.44 -12.87
CA VAL A 268 8.31 7.22 -12.97
C VAL A 268 9.27 7.33 -14.17
N GLY A 269 8.77 7.87 -15.28
CA GLY A 269 9.52 8.01 -16.54
C GLY A 269 9.85 6.69 -17.20
N VAL A 270 8.94 5.72 -17.14
CA VAL A 270 9.14 4.37 -17.67
C VAL A 270 7.91 3.93 -18.45
N GLU A 271 8.12 3.34 -19.62
CA GLU A 271 7.09 2.61 -20.35
C GLU A 271 7.15 1.13 -19.96
N PHE A 272 6.03 0.57 -19.49
CA PHE A 272 5.96 -0.83 -19.05
C PHE A 272 5.35 -1.73 -20.11
N GLN A 273 6.05 -2.82 -20.45
CA GLN A 273 5.54 -3.88 -21.31
C GLN A 273 5.42 -5.19 -20.52
N ARG A 274 4.19 -5.73 -20.42
CA ARG A 274 3.95 -6.96 -19.67
C ARG A 274 4.73 -8.13 -20.28
N MET A 275 5.43 -8.87 -19.43
CA MET A 275 6.05 -10.13 -19.83
C MET A 275 4.95 -11.20 -19.88
N TYR A 276 4.63 -11.68 -21.07
CA TYR A 276 3.85 -12.90 -21.23
C TYR A 276 4.84 -14.07 -21.15
N MET A 277 4.79 -14.83 -20.07
CA MET A 277 5.40 -16.16 -20.06
C MET A 277 4.52 -17.03 -20.95
N PHE A 278 5.04 -17.40 -22.13
CA PHE A 278 4.47 -18.49 -22.93
C PHE A 278 4.81 -19.84 -22.28
#